data_AF-A0A2J0L8N1-F1
#
_entry.id   AF-A0A2J0L8N1-F1
#
_cell.length_a   1.000
_cell.length_b   1.000
_cell.length_c   1.000
_cell.angle_alpha   90.00
_cell.angle_beta   90.00
_cell.angle_gamma   90.00
#
_symmetry.space_group_name_H-M   'P 1'
#
loop_
_entity.id
_entity.type
_entity.pdbx_description
1 polymer ?
#
loop_
_entity_poly.entity_id
_entity_poly.type
_entity_poly.pdbx_seq_one_letter_code
_entity_poly.pdbx_strand_id
1 'polypeptide(L)'
;EEAGIRIKNVRFAGLTNDIHEIEKKHYITIAMVADYDSGEVKIMEPDKLERWEWFTWDNLPEPLFLPMQNLLKQNFNPFGK
;
A
#
# COMPACT_ATOMS: atom_id res chain seq x y z
N GLU A 1 7.86 -11.43 2.04
CA GLU A 1 8.36 -11.29 3.42
C GLU A 1 7.19 -11.15 4.39
N GLU A 2 6.36 -10.10 4.28
CA GLU A 2 5.29 -9.80 5.26
C GLU A 2 3.95 -10.56 5.10
N ALA A 3 3.55 -10.88 3.85
CA ALA A 3 2.21 -11.42 3.56
C ALA A 3 2.18 -12.90 3.15
N GLY A 4 3.34 -13.54 2.96
CA GLY A 4 3.42 -14.95 2.54
C GLY A 4 2.99 -15.25 1.09
N ILE A 5 2.74 -14.24 0.26
CA ILE A 5 2.31 -14.39 -1.13
C ILE A 5 3.42 -14.10 -2.15
N ARG A 6 3.21 -14.57 -3.39
CA ARG A 6 3.98 -14.22 -4.58
C ARG A 6 3.21 -13.24 -5.45
N ILE A 7 3.94 -12.28 -5.99
CA ILE A 7 3.44 -11.26 -6.93
C ILE A 7 4.25 -11.31 -8.23
N LYS A 8 3.67 -10.79 -9.31
CA LYS A 8 4.32 -10.67 -10.62
C LYS A 8 3.93 -9.37 -11.31
N ASN A 9 4.57 -9.08 -12.45
CA ASN A 9 4.30 -7.90 -13.27
C ASN A 9 4.30 -6.59 -12.46
N VAL A 10 5.37 -6.36 -11.69
CA VAL A 10 5.52 -5.18 -10.85
C VAL A 10 5.70 -3.94 -11.75
N ARG A 11 4.90 -2.90 -11.51
CA ARG A 11 4.81 -1.69 -12.31
C ARG A 11 4.84 -0.45 -11.41
N PHE A 12 5.52 0.61 -11.87
CA PHE A 12 5.49 1.89 -11.18
C PHE A 12 4.08 2.50 -11.21
N ALA A 13 3.63 3.03 -10.08
CA ALA A 13 2.32 3.66 -9.95
C ALA A 13 2.41 5.17 -9.66
N GLY A 14 3.27 5.56 -8.72
CA GLY A 14 3.37 6.95 -8.32
C GLY A 14 4.40 7.17 -7.23
N LEU A 15 4.57 8.43 -6.85
CA LEU A 15 5.46 8.82 -5.77
C LEU A 15 4.82 9.93 -4.92
N THR A 16 5.07 9.87 -3.62
CA THR A 16 4.63 10.89 -2.68
C THR A 16 5.79 11.36 -1.82
N ASN A 17 5.68 12.60 -1.34
CA ASN A 17 6.65 13.23 -0.44
C ASN A 17 5.94 13.49 0.90
N ASP A 18 6.18 12.63 1.89
CA ASP A 18 5.37 12.51 3.10
C ASP A 18 6.16 12.94 4.33
N ILE A 19 5.73 14.04 4.95
CA ILE A 19 6.31 14.57 6.19
C ILE A 19 5.44 14.12 7.36
N HIS A 20 6.03 13.30 8.22
CA HIS A 20 5.44 12.77 9.45
C HIS A 20 5.91 13.64 10.62
N GLU A 21 5.19 14.71 10.89
CA GLU A 21 5.56 15.75 11.86
C GLU A 21 5.71 15.21 13.29
N ILE A 22 4.80 14.34 13.72
CA ILE A 22 4.79 13.77 15.07
C ILE A 22 6.02 12.87 15.27
N GLU A 23 6.31 12.01 14.30
CA GLU A 23 7.43 11.09 14.32
C GLU A 23 8.75 11.78 13.96
N LYS A 24 8.71 13.03 13.49
CA LYS A 24 9.84 13.81 12.95
C LYS A 24 10.58 13.06 11.84
N LYS A 25 9.82 12.47 10.92
CA LYS A 25 10.36 11.71 9.78
C LYS A 25 9.86 12.29 8.47
N HIS A 26 10.67 12.12 7.43
CA HIS A 26 10.32 12.53 6.08
C HIS A 26 10.65 11.38 5.13
N TYR A 27 9.63 10.89 4.43
CA TYR A 27 9.72 9.79 3.50
C TYR A 27 9.40 10.23 2.09
N ILE A 28 10.13 9.67 1.12
CA ILE A 28 9.67 9.59 -0.26
C ILE A 28 9.11 8.18 -0.43
N THR A 29 7.80 8.07 -0.65
CA THR A 29 7.13 6.79 -0.79
C THR A 29 6.95 6.48 -2.28
N ILE A 30 7.44 5.34 -2.73
CA ILE A 30 7.27 4.87 -4.11
C ILE A 30 6.14 3.83 -4.11
N ALA A 31 5.02 4.17 -4.74
CA ALA A 31 3.90 3.25 -4.91
C ALA A 31 4.13 2.36 -6.13
N MET A 32 3.95 1.06 -5.94
CA MET A 32 4.06 0.04 -6.99
C MET A 32 2.76 -0.74 -7.08
N VAL A 33 2.38 -1.15 -8.28
CA VAL A 33 1.26 -2.06 -8.54
C VAL A 33 1.81 -3.39 -9.02
N ALA A 34 1.24 -4.49 -8.56
CA ALA A 34 1.61 -5.83 -9.00
C ALA A 34 0.37 -6.70 -9.15
N ASP A 35 0.50 -7.75 -9.95
CA ASP A 35 -0.52 -8.78 -10.08
C ASP A 35 -0.27 -9.85 -9.03
N TYR A 36 -1.34 -10.32 -8.38
CA TYR A 36 -1.28 -11.52 -7.56
C TYR A 36 -0.89 -12.72 -8.43
N ASP A 37 0.02 -13.55 -7.92
CA ASP A 37 0.44 -14.77 -8.61
C ASP A 37 -0.01 -16.03 -7.87
N SER A 38 0.40 -16.19 -6.61
CA SER A 38 0.12 -17.39 -5.82
C SER A 38 0.40 -17.21 -4.33
N GLY A 39 -0.04 -18.16 -3.50
CA GLY A 39 0.19 -18.19 -2.06
C GLY A 39 -1.10 -18.09 -1.25
N GLU A 40 -0.95 -17.99 0.06
CA GLU A 40 -2.06 -17.74 0.98
C GLU A 40 -1.62 -16.61 1.90
N VAL A 41 -2.49 -15.61 2.05
CA VAL A 41 -2.19 -14.42 2.86
C VAL A 41 -2.03 -14.83 4.32
N LYS A 42 -0.89 -14.47 4.92
CA LYS A 42 -0.55 -14.76 6.32
C LYS A 42 0.12 -13.55 6.95
N ILE A 43 -0.06 -13.38 8.25
CA ILE A 43 0.71 -12.41 9.03
C ILE A 43 2.08 -13.03 9.29
N MET A 44 3.11 -12.57 8.57
CA MET A 44 4.47 -13.08 8.73
C MET A 44 5.30 -12.27 9.73
N GLU A 45 4.85 -11.06 10.08
CA GLU A 45 5.51 -10.16 11.05
C GLU A 45 4.50 -9.68 12.12
N PRO A 46 4.10 -10.56 13.07
CA PRO A 46 3.02 -10.27 14.01
C PRO A 46 3.31 -9.09 14.96
N ASP A 47 4.59 -8.77 15.20
CA ASP A 47 4.97 -7.63 16.05
C ASP A 47 4.81 -6.27 15.36
N LYS A 48 4.57 -6.26 14.04
CA LYS A 48 4.46 -5.03 13.23
C LYS A 48 3.12 -4.88 12.55
N LEU A 49 2.38 -5.96 12.34
CA LEU A 49 1.14 -5.97 11.58
C LEU A 49 0.07 -6.85 12.25
N GLU A 50 -1.11 -6.28 12.47
CA GLU A 50 -2.23 -6.97 13.09
C GLU A 50 -2.97 -7.92 12.14
N ARG A 51 -3.14 -7.54 10.87
CA ARG A 51 -3.91 -8.31 9.88
C ARG A 51 -3.67 -7.86 8.44
N TRP A 52 -4.05 -8.74 7.52
CA TRP A 52 -4.19 -8.46 6.10
C TRP A 52 -5.66 -8.65 5.70
N GLU A 53 -6.18 -7.73 4.90
CA GLU A 53 -7.54 -7.80 4.36
C GLU A 53 -7.56 -7.25 2.92
N TRP A 54 -8.49 -7.77 2.11
CA TRP A 54 -8.72 -7.31 0.75
C TRP A 54 -9.91 -6.36 0.72
N PHE A 55 -9.73 -5.20 0.10
CA PHE A 55 -10.77 -4.19 -0.08
C PHE A 55 -10.94 -3.89 -1.56
N THR A 56 -12.16 -3.54 -1.98
CA THR A 56 -12.37 -2.94 -3.30
C THR A 56 -11.85 -1.50 -3.30
N TRP A 57 -11.41 -1.01 -4.46
CA TRP A 57 -10.84 0.33 -4.57
C TRP A 57 -11.80 1.45 -4.15
N ASP A 58 -13.10 1.26 -4.42
CA ASP A 58 -14.14 2.24 -4.08
C ASP A 58 -14.64 2.10 -2.62
N ASN A 59 -14.08 1.17 -1.83
CA ASN A 59 -14.45 0.92 -0.44
C ASN A 59 -13.22 0.63 0.43
N LEU A 60 -12.24 1.54 0.37
CA LEU A 60 -11.05 1.50 1.21
C LEU A 60 -11.41 1.70 2.69
N PRO A 61 -10.66 1.09 3.63
CA PRO A 61 -10.89 1.26 5.05
C PRO A 61 -10.42 2.64 5.52
N GLU A 62 -10.92 3.09 6.67
CA GLU A 62 -10.47 4.33 7.31
C GLU A 62 -10.07 4.08 8.77
N PRO A 63 -9.06 4.81 9.31
CA PRO A 63 -8.26 5.84 8.63
C PRO A 63 -7.17 5.26 7.71
N LEU A 64 -6.95 5.89 6.56
CA LEU A 64 -5.81 5.56 5.68
C LEU A 64 -4.48 6.13 6.17
N PHE A 65 -3.38 5.42 5.90
CA PHE A 65 -2.01 5.91 6.15
C PHE A 65 -1.67 7.11 5.25
N LEU A 66 -0.87 8.06 5.75
CA LEU A 66 -0.62 9.36 5.09
C LEU A 66 -0.15 9.25 3.62
N PRO A 67 0.82 8.39 3.24
CA PRO A 67 1.20 8.22 1.84
C PRO A 67 0.04 7.76 0.94
N MET A 68 -0.85 6.88 1.43
CA MET A 68 -2.03 6.46 0.68
C MET A 68 -3.01 7.61 0.47
N GLN A 69 -3.24 8.42 1.50
CA GLN A 69 -4.06 9.63 1.38
C GLN A 69 -3.47 10.61 0.34
N ASN A 70 -2.16 10.82 0.37
CA ASN A 70 -1.48 11.72 -0.56
C ASN A 70 -1.46 11.19 -1.99
N LEU A 71 -1.32 9.88 -2.19
CA LEU A 71 -1.43 9.25 -3.50
C LEU A 71 -2.83 9.42 -4.10
N LEU A 72 -3.88 9.23 -3.30
CA LEU A 72 -5.27 9.41 -3.75
C LEU A 72 -5.57 10.87 -4.15
N LYS A 73 -4.98 11.86 -3.47
CA LYS A 73 -5.09 13.28 -3.86
C LYS A 73 -4.51 13.58 -5.25
N GLN A 74 -3.63 12.73 -5.76
CA GLN A 74 -3.10 12.82 -7.13
C GLN A 74 -4.05 12.22 -8.19
N ASN A 75 -5.29 11.86 -7.80
CA ASN A 75 -6.28 11.16 -8.65
C ASN A 75 -5.76 9.79 -9.16
N PHE A 76 -4.89 9.14 -8.41
CA PHE A 76 -4.37 7.83 -8.76
C PHE A 76 -5.47 6.75 -8.71
N ASN A 77 -5.47 5.86 -9.71
CA ASN A 77 -6.28 4.64 -9.72
C ASN A 77 -5.46 3.48 -10.32
N PRO A 78 -5.21 2.37 -9.59
CA PRO A 78 -4.34 1.29 -10.05
C PRO A 78 -4.98 0.40 -11.13
N PHE A 79 -6.31 0.49 -11.32
CA PHE A 79 -7.05 -0.31 -12.31
C PHE A 79 -7.28 0.45 -13.62
N GLY A 80 -6.83 1.70 -13.69
CA GLY A 80 -7.08 2.60 -14.81
C GLY A 80 -8.46 3.26 -14.74
N LYS A 81 -8.46 4.59 -14.92
CA LYS A 81 -9.45 5.28 -15.74
C LYS A 81 -8.70 6.15 -16.73
#